data_AF-A0A7V3H4F9-F1
#
_entry.id   AF-A0A7V3H4F9-F1
#
_cell.length_a   1.000
_cell.length_b   1.000
_cell.length_c   1.000
_cell.angle_alpha   90.00
_cell.angle_beta   90.00
_cell.angle_gamma   90.00
#
_symmetry.space_group_name_H-M   'P 1'
#
loop_
_entity.id
_entity.type
_entity.pdbx_description
1 polymer ?
#
loop_
_entity_poly.entity_id
_entity_poly.type
_entity_poly.pdbx_seq_one_letter_code
_entity_poly.pdbx_strand_id
1 'polypeptide(L)'
;MATQRDLPPYPASREADVVLRDGATVHVRPIRADDEDRLLTFFRGLSKTSRALRFFSPTSDFFLETEAKREVAVDYMRTFGLVATTG
;
A
#
# COMPACT_ATOMS: atom_id res chain seq x y z
N MET A 1 18.36 10.74 13.25
CA MET A 1 17.24 11.02 12.33
C MET A 1 17.79 10.88 10.92
N ALA A 2 17.45 9.81 10.20
CA ALA A 2 17.93 9.61 8.84
C ALA A 2 17.37 10.74 7.96
N THR A 3 18.27 11.48 7.32
CA THR A 3 17.88 12.52 6.36
C THR A 3 17.39 11.81 5.10
N GLN A 4 16.40 12.35 4.40
CA GLN A 4 15.79 11.80 3.16
C GLN A 4 16.79 11.45 2.02
N ARG A 5 18.10 11.71 2.21
CA ARG A 5 19.20 11.45 1.29
C ARG A 5 19.80 10.04 1.38
N ASP A 6 19.46 9.24 2.40
CA ASP A 6 20.00 7.87 2.59
C ASP A 6 18.98 6.75 2.31
N LEU A 7 17.80 7.09 1.79
CA LEU A 7 16.82 6.06 1.40
C LEU A 7 17.28 5.38 0.11
N PRO A 8 17.28 4.03 0.06
CA PRO A 8 17.62 3.32 -1.15
C PRO A 8 16.67 3.69 -2.29
N PRO A 9 17.15 3.66 -3.53
CA PRO A 9 16.32 3.97 -4.68
C PRO A 9 15.16 2.98 -4.78
N TYR A 10 14.12 3.41 -5.47
CA TYR A 10 12.96 2.58 -5.76
C TYR A 10 13.37 1.21 -6.34
N PRO A 11 12.96 0.08 -5.72
CA PRO A 11 13.43 -1.24 -6.10
C PRO A 11 12.63 -1.81 -7.28
N ALA A 12 12.86 -1.27 -8.49
CA ALA A 12 12.13 -1.62 -9.71
C ALA A 12 12.18 -3.11 -10.07
N SER A 13 13.24 -3.84 -9.67
CA SER A 13 13.34 -5.28 -9.88
C SER A 13 12.33 -6.12 -9.07
N ARG A 14 11.52 -5.48 -8.22
CA ARG A 14 10.43 -6.10 -7.45
C ARG A 14 9.06 -5.88 -8.07
N GLU A 15 8.99 -5.31 -9.28
CA GLU A 15 7.76 -5.22 -10.06
C GLU A 15 7.52 -6.51 -10.85
N ALA A 16 6.26 -6.92 -10.98
CA ALA A 16 5.87 -8.09 -11.76
C ALA A 16 4.39 -8.03 -12.16
N ASP A 17 4.07 -8.56 -13.33
CA ASP A 17 2.70 -8.87 -13.72
C ASP A 17 2.34 -10.28 -13.25
N VAL A 18 1.20 -10.41 -12.56
CA VAL A 18 0.76 -11.66 -11.95
C VAL A 18 -0.60 -12.05 -12.52
N VAL A 19 -0.67 -13.28 -13.05
CA VAL A 19 -1.93 -13.88 -13.49
C VAL A 19 -2.65 -14.49 -12.29
N LEU A 20 -3.85 -14.01 -12.02
CA LEU A 20 -4.73 -14.49 -10.96
C LEU A 20 -5.45 -15.79 -11.38
N ARG A 21 -6.09 -16.44 -10.41
CA ARG A 21 -6.77 -17.73 -10.64
C ARG A 21 -7.94 -17.66 -11.63
N ASP A 22 -8.55 -16.48 -11.76
CA ASP A 22 -9.64 -16.19 -12.70
C ASP A 22 -9.13 -15.82 -14.10
N GLY A 23 -7.80 -15.82 -14.31
CA GLY A 23 -7.16 -15.44 -15.57
C GLY A 23 -6.94 -13.94 -15.73
N ALA A 24 -7.41 -13.09 -14.80
CA ALA A 24 -7.10 -11.66 -14.83
C ALA A 24 -5.61 -11.41 -14.54
N THR A 25 -5.07 -10.33 -15.09
CA THR A 25 -3.69 -9.89 -14.80
C THR A 25 -3.73 -8.68 -13.88
N VAL A 26 -2.85 -8.66 -12.88
CA VAL A 26 -2.60 -7.50 -12.03
C VAL A 26 -1.12 -7.12 -12.11
N HIS A 27 -0.85 -5.82 -12.06
CA HIS A 27 0.50 -5.31 -11.93
C HIS A 27 0.84 -5.14 -10.45
N VAL A 28 1.84 -5.86 -9.97
CA VAL A 28 2.35 -5.80 -8.60
C VAL A 28 3.64 -5.00 -8.57
N ARG A 29 3.73 -4.03 -7.65
CA ARG A 29 4.94 -3.22 -7.49
C ARG A 29 5.14 -2.72 -6.06
N PRO A 30 6.38 -2.33 -5.67
CA PRO A 30 6.60 -1.58 -4.43
C PRO A 30 5.73 -0.31 -4.36
N ILE A 31 5.13 -0.09 -3.19
CA ILE A 31 4.32 1.10 -2.89
C ILE A 31 5.20 2.36 -2.92
N ARG A 32 4.63 3.49 -3.35
CA ARG A 32 5.28 4.80 -3.44
C ARG A 32 4.54 5.81 -2.56
N ALA A 33 5.22 6.89 -2.16
CA ALA A 33 4.61 7.97 -1.38
C ALA A 33 3.33 8.52 -2.06
N ASP A 34 3.37 8.68 -3.38
CA ASP A 34 2.25 9.20 -4.19
C ASP A 34 1.05 8.24 -4.30
N ASP A 35 1.12 7.03 -3.71
CA ASP A 35 -0.01 6.11 -3.66
C ASP A 35 -1.02 6.43 -2.55
N GLU A 36 -0.75 7.44 -1.70
CA GLU A 36 -1.55 7.75 -0.50
C GLU A 36 -3.06 7.85 -0.81
N ASP A 37 -3.43 8.69 -1.77
CA ASP A 37 -4.84 8.92 -2.12
C ASP A 37 -5.51 7.67 -2.71
N ARG A 38 -4.76 6.89 -3.49
CA ARG A 38 -5.24 5.63 -4.07
C ARG A 38 -5.42 4.57 -2.99
N LEU A 39 -4.50 4.50 -2.03
CA LEU A 39 -4.56 3.57 -0.91
C LEU A 39 -5.70 3.93 0.05
N LEU A 40 -5.91 5.21 0.33
CA LEU A 40 -7.07 5.69 1.10
C LEU A 40 -8.38 5.32 0.40
N THR A 41 -8.46 5.51 -0.91
CA THR A 41 -9.63 5.10 -1.70
C THR A 41 -9.86 3.58 -1.60
N PHE A 42 -8.79 2.78 -1.70
CA PHE A 42 -8.87 1.34 -1.51
C PHE A 42 -9.37 0.97 -0.10
N PHE A 43 -8.83 1.57 0.96
CA PHE A 43 -9.29 1.35 2.33
C PHE A 43 -10.76 1.74 2.52
N ARG A 44 -11.20 2.85 1.90
CA ARG A 44 -12.61 3.27 1.87
C ARG A 44 -13.51 2.29 1.09
N GLY A 45 -12.97 1.55 0.13
CA GLY A 45 -13.67 0.48 -0.58
C GLY A 45 -13.82 -0.82 0.22
N LEU A 46 -13.00 -1.04 1.25
CA LEU A 46 -13.07 -2.25 2.07
C LEU A 46 -14.34 -2.32 2.91
N SER A 47 -14.88 -3.54 3.07
CA SER A 47 -15.98 -3.81 4.00
C SER A 47 -15.60 -3.49 5.46
N LYS A 48 -16.59 -3.20 6.31
CA LYS A 48 -16.36 -2.98 7.75
C LYS A 48 -15.63 -4.17 8.41
N THR A 49 -16.00 -5.40 8.04
CA THR A 49 -15.36 -6.62 8.54
C THR A 49 -13.89 -6.70 8.10
N SER A 50 -13.59 -6.44 6.83
CA SER A 50 -12.21 -6.43 6.32
C SER A 50 -11.35 -5.39 7.02
N ARG A 51 -11.88 -4.18 7.26
CA ARG A 51 -11.18 -3.14 8.01
C ARG A 51 -10.94 -3.54 9.47
N ALA A 52 -11.97 -4.09 10.13
CA ALA A 52 -11.84 -4.56 11.51
C ALA A 52 -10.78 -5.67 11.65
N LEU A 53 -10.72 -6.62 10.71
CA LEU A 53 -9.71 -7.68 10.70
C LEU A 53 -8.30 -7.14 10.39
N ARG A 54 -8.17 -6.13 9.54
CA ARG A 54 -6.88 -5.55 9.17
C ARG A 54 -6.27 -4.66 10.26
N PHE A 55 -7.11 -3.90 10.96
CA PHE A 55 -6.66 -2.85 11.88
C PHE A 55 -6.97 -3.14 13.36
N PHE A 56 -7.76 -4.18 13.65
CA PHE A 56 -8.19 -4.54 15.01
C PHE A 56 -8.83 -3.37 15.78
N SER A 57 -9.46 -2.44 15.06
CA SER A 57 -9.98 -1.18 15.60
C SER A 57 -11.22 -0.71 14.81
N PRO A 58 -12.16 0.01 15.43
CA PRO A 58 -13.19 0.76 14.70
C PRO A 58 -12.55 1.79 13.77
N THR A 59 -12.77 1.67 12.46
CA THR A 59 -12.14 2.53 11.46
C THR A 59 -13.02 3.73 11.09
N SER A 60 -12.72 4.90 11.66
CA SER A 60 -13.24 6.20 11.19
C SER A 60 -12.48 6.66 9.93
N ASP A 61 -13.02 7.65 9.20
CA ASP A 61 -12.34 8.16 8.00
C ASP A 61 -10.99 8.82 8.32
N PHE A 62 -10.90 9.58 9.41
CA PHE A 62 -9.64 10.16 9.87
C PHE A 62 -8.59 9.09 10.23
N PHE A 63 -9.03 7.97 10.82
CA PHE A 63 -8.14 6.83 11.07
C PHE A 63 -7.60 6.25 9.76
N LEU A 64 -8.46 6.07 8.74
CA LEU A 64 -8.02 5.56 7.45
C LEU A 64 -7.04 6.48 6.72
N GLU A 65 -7.23 7.80 6.80
CA GLU A 65 -6.28 8.79 6.28
C GLU A 65 -4.91 8.67 6.96
N THR A 66 -4.91 8.48 8.28
CA THR A 66 -3.68 8.30 9.06
C THR A 66 -2.97 7.00 8.68
N GLU A 67 -3.71 5.91 8.51
CA GLU A 67 -3.13 4.63 8.12
C GLU A 67 -2.63 4.65 6.66
N ALA A 68 -3.33 5.29 5.72
CA ALA A 68 -2.84 5.44 4.35
C ALA A 68 -1.48 6.16 4.31
N LYS A 69 -1.34 7.27 5.05
CA LYS A 69 -0.07 8.00 5.22
C LYS A 69 1.05 7.14 5.78
N ARG A 70 0.74 6.30 6.77
CA ARG A 70 1.73 5.42 7.41
C ARG A 70 2.20 4.31 6.48
N GLU A 71 1.28 3.71 5.73
CA GLU A 71 1.56 2.56 4.87
C GLU A 71 2.38 2.93 3.63
N VAL A 72 2.23 4.16 3.11
CA VAL A 72 3.09 4.66 2.01
C VAL A 72 4.46 5.13 2.49
N ALA A 73 4.65 5.35 3.79
CA ALA A 73 5.91 5.78 4.38
C ALA A 73 6.88 4.59 4.56
N VAL A 74 7.42 4.11 3.45
CA VAL A 74 8.35 2.97 3.38
C VAL A 74 9.79 3.41 3.10
N ASP A 75 10.76 2.70 3.67
CA ASP A 75 12.19 2.91 3.40
C ASP A 75 12.81 1.86 2.46
N TYR A 76 11.98 0.91 1.98
CA TYR A 76 12.36 -0.24 1.15
C TYR A 76 13.40 -1.19 1.76
N MET A 77 13.75 -1.04 3.05
CA MET A 77 14.75 -1.84 3.76
C MET A 77 14.16 -2.52 4.99
N ARG A 78 13.65 -1.72 5.93
CA ARG A 78 13.00 -2.16 7.18
C ARG A 78 11.49 -2.18 7.02
N THR A 79 10.95 -1.24 6.25
CA THR A 79 9.54 -1.18 5.88
C THR A 79 9.40 -1.30 4.38
N PHE A 80 8.59 -2.27 3.96
CA PHE A 80 8.39 -2.59 2.56
C PHE A 80 6.93 -2.96 2.33
N GLY A 81 6.26 -2.24 1.44
CA GLY A 81 4.89 -2.50 1.03
C GLY A 81 4.81 -2.81 -0.45
N LEU A 82 3.87 -3.66 -0.83
CA LEU A 82 3.51 -3.94 -2.22
C LEU A 82 2.07 -3.51 -2.46
N VAL A 83 1.82 -2.97 -3.65
CA VAL A 83 0.47 -2.73 -4.16
C VAL A 83 0.25 -3.60 -5.38
N ALA A 84 -0.96 -4.14 -5.50
CA ALA A 84 -1.44 -4.80 -6.70
C ALA A 84 -2.52 -3.91 -7.32
N THR A 85 -2.33 -3.49 -8.56
CA THR A 85 -3.28 -2.65 -9.29
C THR A 85 -3.82 -3.40 -10.49
N THR A 86 -5.12 -3.23 -10.71
CA THR A 86 -5.85 -3.71 -11.88
C THR A 86 -6.53 -2.51 -12.56
N GLY A 87 -6.70 -2.57 -13.87
CA GLY A 87 -7.14 -1.45 -14.69
C GLY A 87 -6.60 -1.55 -16.10
#